data_AF-A0A423TRG0-F1
#
_entry.id   AF-A0A423TRG0-F1
#
_cell.length_a   1.000
_cell.length_b   1.000
_cell.length_c   1.000
_cell.angle_alpha   90.00
_cell.angle_beta   90.00
_cell.angle_gamma   90.00
#
_symmetry.space_group_name_H-M   'P 1'
#
loop_
_entity.id
_entity.type
_entity.pdbx_description
1 polymer ?
#
loop_
_entity_poly.entity_id
_entity_poly.type
_entity_poly.pdbx_seq_one_letter_code
_entity_poly.pdbx_strand_id
1 'polypeptide(L)'
;MSRSSCRRAFLTFSSCSFQAVILVCLVGVAMCAPQLQQRVELIEEPLDTPDPYAFSLNIADDETTNYHTRSETQDENGVVRGSFSYVAPNGVRYITTYSADPINGYQANTVEEQTNIVIVTPKPFDQKQQQVGVRF
;
A
#
# COMPACT_ATOMS: atom_id res chain seq x y z
N MET A 1 -5.05 35.79 71.22
CA MET A 1 -4.91 34.57 70.38
C MET A 1 -3.69 34.79 69.49
N SER A 2 -2.51 34.33 69.91
CA SER A 2 -1.84 33.05 69.56
C SER A 2 -1.08 33.13 68.21
N ARG A 3 0.22 33.44 68.29
CA ARG A 3 1.40 32.57 67.97
C ARG A 3 1.73 32.53 66.47
N SER A 4 2.79 33.18 65.96
CA SER A 4 4.24 33.09 66.19
C SER A 4 4.98 32.28 65.11
N SER A 5 5.66 33.05 64.24
CA SER A 5 7.02 32.87 63.68
C SER A 5 7.41 31.58 62.95
N CYS A 6 7.68 31.76 61.66
CA CYS A 6 8.40 30.91 60.73
C CYS A 6 9.89 30.75 61.13
N ARG A 7 10.42 29.52 61.14
CA ARG A 7 11.87 29.27 61.19
C ARG A 7 12.31 28.52 59.93
N ARG A 8 13.11 29.20 59.10
CA ARG A 8 13.93 28.61 58.04
C ARG A 8 15.08 27.83 58.69
N ALA A 9 15.17 26.53 58.43
CA ALA A 9 16.36 25.76 58.76
C ALA A 9 17.31 25.77 57.56
N PHE A 10 18.37 26.56 57.67
CA PHE A 10 19.59 26.42 56.88
C PHE A 10 20.24 25.07 57.20
N LEU A 11 20.38 24.18 56.23
CA LEU A 11 21.29 23.03 56.35
C LEU A 11 22.65 23.42 55.77
N THR A 12 23.66 23.42 56.62
CA THR A 12 25.07 23.64 56.30
C THR A 12 25.66 22.37 55.65
N PHE A 13 26.10 22.47 54.40
CA PHE A 13 26.79 21.37 53.71
C PHE A 13 28.29 21.41 54.04
N SER A 14 28.79 20.35 54.69
CA SER A 14 30.21 20.15 55.00
C SER A 14 31.01 19.81 53.74
N SER A 15 32.22 20.36 53.61
CA SER A 15 33.11 20.28 52.43
C SER A 15 33.49 18.85 52.01
N CYS A 16 33.55 17.90 52.94
CA CYS A 16 33.80 16.48 52.63
C CYS A 16 32.65 15.82 51.84
N SER A 17 31.41 16.28 52.06
CA SER A 17 30.21 15.70 51.46
C SER A 17 30.09 16.05 49.97
N PHE A 18 30.61 17.21 49.56
CA PHE A 18 30.53 17.69 48.18
C PHE A 18 31.50 16.94 47.25
N GLN A 19 32.70 16.60 47.75
CA GLN A 19 33.67 15.78 47.00
C GLN A 19 33.19 14.34 46.80
N ALA A 20 32.50 13.77 47.78
CA ALA A 20 31.91 12.44 47.65
C ALA A 20 30.82 12.40 46.55
N VAL A 21 29.98 13.43 46.46
CA VAL A 21 28.95 13.55 45.40
C VAL A 21 29.60 13.68 44.02
N ILE A 22 30.65 14.50 43.87
CA ILE A 22 31.34 14.66 42.58
C ILE A 22 31.98 13.34 42.11
N LEU A 23 32.62 12.59 43.02
CA LEU A 23 33.22 11.29 42.69
C LEU A 23 32.17 10.25 42.30
N VAL A 24 31.03 10.19 43.00
CA VAL A 24 29.91 9.32 42.64
C VAL A 24 29.33 9.71 41.27
N CYS A 25 29.20 11.00 40.98
CA CYS A 25 28.74 11.48 39.67
C CYS A 25 29.69 11.09 38.54
N LEU A 26 31.01 11.23 38.73
CA LEU A 26 32.00 10.86 37.70
C LEU A 26 32.02 9.36 37.41
N VAL A 27 31.89 8.52 38.43
CA VAL A 27 31.78 7.06 38.26
C VAL A 27 30.46 6.68 37.59
N GLY A 28 29.35 7.34 37.95
CA GLY A 28 28.05 7.14 37.30
C GLY A 28 28.06 7.48 35.82
N VAL A 29 28.77 8.53 35.40
CA VAL A 29 28.94 8.89 33.98
C VAL A 29 29.79 7.86 33.24
N ALA A 30 30.87 7.35 33.86
CA ALA A 30 31.74 6.35 33.25
C ALA A 30 31.04 4.99 33.02
N MET A 31 30.14 4.59 33.92
CA MET A 31 29.37 3.34 33.78
C MET A 31 28.19 3.43 32.81
N CYS A 32 27.82 4.65 32.38
CA CYS A 32 26.77 4.89 31.39
C CYS A 32 27.30 4.90 29.94
N ALA A 33 28.56 4.47 29.71
CA ALA A 33 29.09 4.36 28.37
C ALA A 33 28.30 3.30 27.59
N PRO A 34 27.75 3.63 26.41
CA PRO A 34 27.07 2.66 25.57
C PRO A 34 28.08 1.57 25.20
N GLN A 35 27.81 0.36 25.65
CA GLN A 35 28.65 -0.81 25.38
C GLN A 35 28.59 -1.04 23.87
N LEU A 36 29.78 -1.11 23.27
CA LEU A 36 30.02 -1.20 21.84
C LEU A 36 28.99 -2.10 21.15
N GLN A 37 28.12 -1.44 20.40
CA GLN A 37 27.72 -1.80 19.04
C GLN A 37 27.79 -3.29 18.77
N GLN A 38 26.71 -4.00 19.06
CA GLN A 38 26.45 -5.24 18.36
C GLN A 38 26.46 -4.88 16.87
N ARG A 39 27.53 -5.29 16.18
CA ARG A 39 27.60 -5.25 14.72
C ARG A 39 26.54 -6.22 14.25
N VAL A 40 25.32 -5.71 14.11
CA VAL A 40 24.33 -6.34 13.25
C VAL A 40 24.96 -6.26 11.87
N GLU A 41 25.51 -7.38 11.44
CA GLU A 41 25.79 -7.61 10.03
C GLU A 41 24.42 -7.52 9.37
N LEU A 42 24.08 -6.34 8.84
CA LEU A 42 22.96 -6.20 7.93
C LEU A 42 23.31 -7.12 6.77
N ILE A 43 22.73 -8.31 6.77
CA ILE A 43 22.55 -9.07 5.56
C ILE A 43 21.68 -8.15 4.71
N GLU A 44 22.27 -7.49 3.71
CA GLU A 44 21.51 -6.88 2.63
C GLU A 44 20.77 -8.04 1.98
N GLU A 45 19.52 -8.26 2.39
CA GLU A 45 18.63 -9.09 1.61
C GLU A 45 18.59 -8.50 0.20
N PRO A 46 18.75 -9.32 -0.84
CA PRO A 46 18.68 -8.83 -2.20
C PRO A 46 17.38 -8.04 -2.35
N LEU A 47 17.49 -6.81 -2.85
CA LEU A 47 16.32 -6.01 -3.18
C LEU A 47 15.41 -6.86 -4.06
N ASP A 48 14.22 -7.19 -3.53
CA ASP A 48 13.18 -7.92 -4.24
C ASP A 48 12.62 -7.00 -5.32
N THR A 49 13.36 -6.87 -6.42
CA THR A 49 12.93 -6.11 -7.60
C THR A 49 11.98 -6.99 -8.38
N PRO A 50 10.76 -6.52 -8.67
CA PRO A 50 9.79 -7.35 -9.35
C PRO A 50 10.22 -7.61 -10.80
N ASP A 51 10.04 -8.86 -11.25
CA ASP A 51 10.30 -9.23 -12.65
C ASP A 51 9.33 -8.50 -13.60
N PRO A 52 9.82 -7.93 -14.73
CA PRO A 52 8.96 -7.33 -15.74
C PRO A 52 7.99 -8.32 -16.35
N TYR A 53 6.78 -7.84 -16.68
CA TYR A 53 5.81 -8.63 -17.43
C TYR A 53 5.10 -7.82 -18.50
N ALA A 54 4.49 -8.54 -19.44
CA ALA A 54 3.53 -7.99 -20.39
C ALA A 54 2.33 -8.95 -20.50
N PHE A 55 1.14 -8.39 -20.46
CA PHE A 55 -0.13 -9.11 -20.53
C PHE A 55 -1.05 -8.44 -21.54
N SER A 56 -1.80 -9.23 -22.29
CA SER A 56 -2.83 -8.72 -23.19
C SER A 56 -4.01 -9.70 -23.30
N LEU A 57 -5.22 -9.15 -23.40
CA LEU A 57 -6.48 -9.85 -23.59
C LEU A 57 -7.31 -9.11 -24.63
N ASN A 58 -7.92 -9.85 -25.56
CA ASN A 58 -8.88 -9.33 -26.52
C ASN A 58 -10.05 -10.30 -26.63
N ILE A 59 -11.24 -9.82 -26.27
CA ILE A 59 -12.52 -10.51 -26.39
C ILE A 59 -13.33 -9.72 -27.40
N ALA A 60 -13.66 -10.36 -28.52
CA ALA A 60 -14.53 -9.83 -29.56
C ALA A 60 -15.54 -10.91 -29.93
N ASP A 61 -16.69 -10.86 -29.29
CA ASP A 61 -17.81 -11.77 -29.54
C ASP A 61 -18.99 -10.96 -30.10
N ASP A 62 -19.21 -11.12 -31.41
CA ASP A 62 -20.26 -10.44 -32.14
C ASP A 62 -21.66 -11.01 -31.84
N GLU A 63 -21.76 -12.28 -31.45
CA GLU A 63 -23.05 -12.94 -31.20
C GLU A 63 -23.69 -12.43 -29.90
N THR A 64 -22.86 -12.28 -28.86
CA THR A 64 -23.30 -11.74 -27.56
C THR A 64 -23.01 -10.26 -27.40
N THR A 65 -22.41 -9.62 -28.42
CA THR A 65 -21.98 -8.21 -28.43
C THR A 65 -21.07 -7.85 -27.25
N ASN A 66 -20.21 -8.81 -26.89
CA ASN A 66 -19.31 -8.72 -25.76
C ASN A 66 -17.91 -8.35 -26.26
N TYR A 67 -17.51 -7.11 -25.99
CA TYR A 67 -16.21 -6.57 -26.41
C TYR A 67 -15.43 -6.07 -25.20
N HIS A 68 -14.31 -6.73 -24.91
CA HIS A 68 -13.38 -6.32 -23.87
C HIS A 68 -11.94 -6.38 -24.37
N THR A 69 -11.14 -5.39 -24.03
CA THR A 69 -9.71 -5.42 -24.29
C THR A 69 -8.95 -5.07 -23.02
N ARG A 70 -7.75 -5.63 -22.83
CA ARG A 70 -6.80 -5.18 -21.81
C ARG A 70 -5.39 -5.38 -22.31
N SER A 71 -4.52 -4.41 -22.05
CA SER A 71 -3.08 -4.50 -22.30
C SER A 71 -2.36 -3.84 -21.15
N GLU A 72 -1.38 -4.52 -20.58
CA GLU A 72 -0.65 -4.06 -19.40
C GLU A 72 0.80 -4.51 -19.45
N THR A 73 1.69 -3.66 -18.98
CA THR A 73 3.11 -3.96 -18.79
C THR A 73 3.57 -3.49 -17.43
N GLN A 74 4.49 -4.21 -16.82
CA GLN A 74 5.25 -3.78 -15.66
C GLN A 74 6.73 -3.75 -16.00
N ASP A 75 7.41 -2.65 -15.66
CA ASP A 75 8.87 -2.54 -15.83
C ASP A 75 9.65 -3.09 -14.61
N GLU A 76 10.98 -3.09 -14.72
CA GLU A 76 11.91 -3.57 -13.68
C GLU A 76 11.80 -2.78 -12.36
N ASN A 77 11.24 -1.57 -12.40
CA ASN A 77 11.03 -0.72 -11.23
C ASN A 77 9.65 -0.94 -10.58
N GLY A 78 8.88 -1.90 -11.08
CA GLY A 78 7.52 -2.16 -10.63
C GLY A 78 6.48 -1.15 -11.12
N VAL A 79 6.81 -0.32 -12.11
CA VAL A 79 5.86 0.64 -12.67
C VAL A 79 4.94 -0.08 -13.65
N VAL A 80 3.65 -0.13 -13.30
CA VAL A 80 2.60 -0.72 -14.13
C VAL A 80 1.99 0.34 -15.01
N ARG A 81 1.81 0.04 -16.30
CA ARG A 81 1.07 0.88 -17.25
C ARG A 81 0.17 0.00 -18.10
N GLY A 82 -1.05 0.44 -18.33
CA GLY A 82 -1.96 -0.31 -19.15
C GLY A 82 -3.20 0.46 -19.56
N SER A 83 -4.04 -0.24 -20.32
CA SER A 83 -5.38 0.19 -20.63
C SER A 83 -6.33 -1.00 -20.68
N PHE A 84 -7.58 -0.76 -20.33
CA PHE A 84 -8.66 -1.69 -20.61
C PHE A 84 -9.83 -0.97 -21.27
N SER A 85 -10.61 -1.70 -22.05
CA SER A 85 -11.85 -1.20 -22.61
C SER A 85 -12.97 -2.21 -22.48
N TYR A 86 -14.20 -1.71 -22.39
CA TYR A 86 -15.41 -2.51 -22.48
C TYR A 86 -16.55 -1.70 -23.11
N VAL A 87 -17.47 -2.38 -23.77
CA VAL A 87 -18.70 -1.76 -24.29
C VAL A 87 -19.83 -2.00 -23.28
N ALA A 88 -20.44 -0.92 -22.81
CA ALA A 88 -21.52 -0.96 -21.84
C ALA A 88 -22.89 -1.22 -22.51
N PRO A 89 -23.94 -1.56 -21.74
CA PRO A 89 -25.28 -1.85 -22.29
C PRO A 89 -25.92 -0.71 -23.09
N ASN A 90 -25.46 0.52 -22.87
CA ASN A 90 -25.89 1.71 -23.61
C ASN A 90 -25.16 1.89 -24.96
N GLY A 91 -24.29 0.95 -25.35
CA GLY A 91 -23.48 1.04 -26.57
C GLY A 91 -22.29 2.00 -26.47
N VAL A 92 -22.01 2.57 -25.29
CA VAL A 92 -20.84 3.42 -25.06
C VAL A 92 -19.65 2.54 -24.72
N ARG A 93 -18.52 2.78 -25.38
CA ARG A 93 -17.25 2.17 -25.02
C ARG A 93 -16.54 3.02 -23.98
N TYR A 94 -16.17 2.40 -22.88
CA TYR A 94 -15.32 3.00 -21.87
C TYR A 94 -13.90 2.53 -22.11
N ILE A 95 -12.95 3.46 -22.17
CA ILE A 95 -11.53 3.18 -22.30
C ILE A 95 -10.83 3.80 -21.10
N THR A 96 -10.27 2.97 -20.23
CA THR A 96 -9.52 3.43 -19.07
C THR A 96 -8.05 3.19 -19.30
N THR A 97 -7.25 4.25 -19.27
CA THR A 97 -5.79 4.20 -19.26
C THR A 97 -5.32 4.43 -17.84
N TYR A 98 -4.38 3.61 -17.36
CA TYR A 98 -3.93 3.64 -15.98
C TYR A 98 -2.41 3.45 -15.86
N SER A 99 -1.87 3.96 -14.75
CA SER A 99 -0.49 3.75 -14.32
C SER A 99 -0.42 3.58 -12.81
N ALA A 100 0.48 2.75 -12.33
CA ALA A 100 0.82 2.64 -10.91
C ALA A 100 2.32 2.75 -10.74
N ASP A 101 2.77 3.69 -9.91
CA ASP A 101 4.18 3.85 -9.57
C ASP A 101 4.37 4.08 -8.05
N PRO A 102 5.57 3.83 -7.49
CA PRO A 102 5.80 3.95 -6.05
C PRO A 102 5.67 5.37 -5.48
N ILE A 103 5.75 6.41 -6.34
CA ILE A 103 5.78 7.82 -5.92
C ILE A 103 4.37 8.43 -5.95
N ASN A 104 3.64 8.24 -7.05
CA ASN A 104 2.33 8.84 -7.29
C ASN A 104 1.17 7.86 -7.02
N GLY A 105 1.45 6.57 -6.80
CA GLY A 105 0.43 5.53 -6.62
C GLY A 105 -0.33 5.23 -7.91
N TYR A 106 -1.55 4.70 -7.76
CA TYR A 106 -2.43 4.39 -8.89
C TYR A 106 -3.14 5.64 -9.41
N GLN A 107 -3.05 5.86 -10.72
CA GLN A 107 -3.73 6.92 -11.44
C GLN A 107 -4.44 6.33 -12.66
N ALA A 108 -5.64 6.82 -12.96
CA ALA A 108 -6.41 6.37 -14.10
C ALA A 108 -7.24 7.49 -14.71
N ASN A 109 -7.42 7.43 -16.03
CA ASN A 109 -8.31 8.30 -16.76
C ASN A 109 -9.21 7.47 -17.67
N THR A 110 -10.51 7.76 -17.66
CA THR A 110 -11.50 7.06 -18.48
C THR A 110 -12.06 8.01 -19.53
N VAL A 111 -12.10 7.55 -20.78
CA VAL A 111 -12.74 8.23 -21.91
C VAL A 111 -13.95 7.42 -22.35
N GLU A 112 -15.03 8.13 -22.66
CA GLU A 112 -16.25 7.56 -23.24
C GLU A 112 -16.23 7.78 -24.76
N GLU A 113 -16.44 6.72 -25.52
CA GLU A 113 -16.58 6.76 -26.97
C GLU A 113 -17.95 6.20 -27.36
N GLN A 114 -18.76 6.99 -28.07
CA GLN A 114 -20.02 6.46 -28.63
C GLN A 114 -19.71 5.48 -29.74
N THR A 115 -20.33 4.30 -29.68
CA THR A 115 -20.21 3.28 -30.73
C THR A 115 -21.55 3.04 -31.41
N ASN A 116 -21.51 2.40 -32.57
CA ASN A 116 -22.71 1.96 -33.29
C ASN A 116 -23.12 0.52 -32.90
N ILE A 117 -22.62 0.00 -31.78
CA ILE A 117 -22.88 -1.37 -31.32
C ILE A 117 -24.24 -1.41 -30.62
N VAL A 118 -25.12 -2.30 -31.10
CA VAL A 118 -26.42 -2.56 -30.49
C VAL A 118 -26.30 -3.81 -29.62
N ILE A 119 -26.44 -3.63 -28.30
CA ILE A 119 -26.22 -4.73 -27.34
C ILE A 119 -27.36 -5.76 -27.41
N VAL A 120 -26.99 -7.03 -27.58
CA VAL A 120 -27.91 -8.16 -27.55
C VAL A 120 -28.18 -8.53 -26.09
N THR A 121 -29.41 -8.32 -25.63
CA THR A 121 -29.84 -8.80 -24.32
C THR A 121 -30.06 -10.31 -24.38
N PRO A 122 -29.28 -11.13 -23.64
CA PRO A 122 -29.50 -12.57 -23.62
C PRO A 122 -30.86 -12.89 -23.01
N LYS A 123 -31.61 -13.78 -23.65
CA LYS A 123 -32.85 -14.30 -23.07
C LYS A 123 -32.47 -15.23 -21.90
N PRO A 124 -33.07 -15.08 -20.71
CA PRO A 124 -32.88 -16.03 -19.63
C PRO A 124 -33.12 -17.47 -20.11
N PHE A 125 -32.28 -18.41 -19.70
CA PHE A 125 -32.46 -19.81 -20.05
C PHE A 125 -33.77 -20.35 -19.45
N ASP A 126 -34.64 -20.92 -20.29
CA ASP A 126 -35.84 -21.61 -19.82
C ASP A 126 -35.47 -23.03 -19.38
N GLN A 127 -35.38 -23.24 -18.07
CA GLN A 127 -34.96 -24.51 -17.46
C GLN A 127 -35.82 -25.72 -17.89
N LYS A 128 -37.05 -25.49 -18.36
CA LYS A 128 -37.93 -26.56 -18.83
C LYS A 128 -37.46 -27.18 -20.15
N GLN A 129 -36.75 -26.44 -21.00
CA GLN A 129 -36.27 -26.93 -22.30
C GLN A 129 -35.07 -27.87 -22.17
N GLN A 130 -34.27 -27.71 -21.10
CA GLN A 130 -33.06 -28.49 -20.88
C GLN A 130 -33.32 -29.90 -20.30
N GLN A 131 -34.45 -30.08 -19.60
CA GLN A 131 -34.83 -31.39 -19.03
C GLN A 131 -35.40 -32.38 -20.06
N VAL A 132 -35.75 -31.90 -21.27
CA VAL A 132 -36.31 -32.75 -22.33
C VAL A 132 -35.23 -33.52 -23.09
N GLY A 133 -33.97 -33.06 -23.06
CA GLY A 133 -32.85 -33.65 -23.79
C GLY A 133 -31.96 -34.61 -22.98
N VAL A 134 -32.17 -34.76 -21.67
CA VAL A 134 -31.38 -35.66 -20.83
C VAL A 134 -32.24 -36.87 -20.46
N ARG A 135 -32.36 -37.80 -21.40
CA ARG A 135 -32.80 -39.17 -21.11
C ARG A 135 -31.61 -40.08 -21.36
N PHE A 136 -31.10 -40.68 -20.28
CA PHE A 136 -30.13 -41.78 -20.34
C PHE A 136 -30.81 -43.05 -20.85
#